data_AF-A0A5C7IKP4-F1
#
_entry.id   AF-A0A5C7IKP4-F1
#
_cell.length_a   1.000
_cell.length_b   1.000
_cell.length_c   1.000
_cell.angle_alpha   90.00
_cell.angle_beta   90.00
_cell.angle_gamma   90.00
#
_symmetry.space_group_name_H-M   'P 1'
#
loop_
_entity.id
_entity.type
_entity.pdbx_description
1 polymer ?
#
loop_
_entity_poly.entity_id
_entity_poly.type
_entity_poly.pdbx_seq_one_letter_code
_entity_poly.pdbx_strand_id
1 'polypeptide(L)'
;MGLHEKSRVELYGAVSDLNELMRCLSELMRVDSEMGRATWFHQNYGNILGVSKRLFARLHKVFTQSGALREVVETMEIEVVEGGLLRDYLEVGSSDLKGLIQVFKDLVLQYSPSPSIA
;
A
#
# COMPACT_ATOMS: atom_id res chain seq x y z
N MET A 1 -8.72 -12.56 23.47
CA MET A 1 -8.49 -11.28 22.77
C MET A 1 -9.62 -11.04 21.78
N GLY A 2 -10.35 -9.92 21.91
CA GLY A 2 -11.55 -9.65 21.10
C GLY A 2 -11.25 -9.34 19.63
N LEU A 3 -12.19 -9.64 18.73
CA LEU A 3 -12.09 -9.39 17.28
C LEU A 3 -11.75 -7.91 16.96
N HIS A 4 -12.32 -7.00 17.75
CA HIS A 4 -12.14 -5.55 17.60
C HIS A 4 -10.71 -5.07 17.91
N GLU A 5 -9.94 -5.82 18.69
CA GLU A 5 -8.56 -5.48 19.02
C GLU A 5 -7.58 -6.03 17.99
N LYS A 6 -7.84 -7.23 17.46
CA LYS A 6 -7.10 -7.78 16.32
C LYS A 6 -7.20 -6.89 15.09
N SER A 7 -8.41 -6.41 14.77
CA SER A 7 -8.63 -5.47 13.66
C SER A 7 -7.83 -4.18 13.82
N ARG A 8 -7.75 -3.62 15.05
CA ARG A 8 -6.94 -2.42 15.34
C ARG A 8 -5.45 -2.64 15.13
N VAL A 9 -4.90 -3.76 15.62
CA VAL A 9 -3.47 -4.08 15.43
C VAL A 9 -3.12 -4.19 13.94
N GLU A 10 -3.98 -4.84 13.15
CA GLU A 10 -3.75 -4.96 11.71
C GLU A 10 -3.91 -3.62 10.99
N LEU A 11 -4.84 -2.76 11.42
CA LEU A 11 -5.00 -1.41 10.88
C LEU A 11 -3.76 -0.53 11.15
N TYR A 12 -3.22 -0.54 12.38
CA TYR A 12 -1.97 0.15 12.69
C TYR A 12 -0.79 -0.39 11.88
N GLY A 13 -0.72 -1.71 11.70
CA GLY A 13 0.26 -2.33 10.82
C GLY A 13 0.13 -1.84 9.37
N ALA A 14 -1.09 -1.77 8.84
CA ALA A 14 -1.36 -1.29 7.49
C ALA A 14 -0.96 0.18 7.32
N VAL A 15 -1.21 1.04 8.31
CA VAL A 15 -0.73 2.43 8.32
C VAL A 15 0.80 2.49 8.28
N SER A 16 1.49 1.61 9.02
CA SER A 16 2.95 1.54 8.99
C SER A 16 3.49 1.13 7.62
N ASP A 17 2.90 0.10 7.00
CA ASP A 17 3.30 -0.36 5.66
C ASP A 17 3.03 0.74 4.60
N LEU A 18 1.93 1.49 4.70
CA LEU A 18 1.65 2.65 3.84
C LEU A 18 2.67 3.79 4.00
N ASN A 19 3.11 4.06 5.23
CA ASN A 19 4.14 5.07 5.48
C ASN A 19 5.49 4.66 4.89
N GLU A 20 5.81 3.37 4.89
CA GLU A 20 7.02 2.85 4.24
C GLU A 20 6.94 3.01 2.72
N LEU A 21 5.80 2.68 2.09
CA LEU A 21 5.58 2.93 0.66
C LEU A 21 5.71 4.42 0.30
N MET A 22 5.19 5.32 1.14
CA MET A 22 5.36 6.76 0.97
C MET A 22 6.82 7.20 1.05
N ARG A 23 7.62 6.57 1.92
CA ARG A 23 9.06 6.86 2.02
C ARG A 23 9.77 6.44 0.73
N CYS A 24 9.51 5.22 0.25
CA CYS A 24 10.02 4.70 -1.02
C CYS A 24 9.66 5.64 -2.19
N LEU A 25 8.40 6.09 -2.26
CA LEU A 25 7.97 7.05 -3.29
C LEU A 25 8.73 8.38 -3.17
N SER A 26 8.92 8.90 -1.95
CA SER A 26 9.63 10.16 -1.73
C SER A 26 11.11 10.05 -2.12
N GLU A 27 11.74 8.90 -1.89
CA GLU A 27 13.11 8.63 -2.33
C GLU A 27 13.20 8.56 -3.85
N LEU A 28 12.28 7.85 -4.51
CA LEU A 28 12.20 7.76 -5.98
C LEU A 28 12.03 9.14 -6.64
N MET A 29 11.15 9.98 -6.09
CA MET A 29 10.86 11.32 -6.61
C MET A 29 12.05 12.29 -6.53
N ARG A 30 13.08 11.97 -5.73
CA ARG A 30 14.32 12.77 -5.62
C ARG A 30 15.35 12.39 -6.69
N VAL A 31 15.07 11.38 -7.50
CA VAL A 31 15.95 10.94 -8.58
C VAL A 31 15.54 11.61 -9.88
N ASP A 32 16.34 12.58 -10.32
CA ASP A 32 15.98 13.47 -11.43
C ASP A 32 16.04 12.80 -12.81
N SER A 33 16.92 11.80 -12.99
CA SER A 33 17.09 11.12 -14.28
C SER A 33 16.23 9.86 -14.41
N GLU A 34 15.71 9.59 -15.61
CA GLU A 34 14.93 8.38 -15.92
C GLU A 34 15.73 7.10 -15.65
N MET A 35 16.98 7.06 -16.12
CA MET A 35 17.87 5.91 -15.88
C MET A 35 18.23 5.76 -14.39
N GLY A 36 18.34 6.87 -13.66
CA GLY A 36 18.48 6.86 -12.21
C GLY A 36 17.26 6.27 -11.51
N ARG A 37 16.05 6.69 -11.91
CA ARG A 37 14.78 6.15 -11.39
C ARG A 37 14.67 4.66 -11.66
N ALA A 38 15.04 4.22 -12.86
CA ALA A 38 15.04 2.80 -13.21
C ALA A 38 16.00 1.97 -12.36
N THR A 39 17.22 2.49 -12.13
CA THR A 39 18.23 1.85 -11.29
C THR A 39 17.78 1.78 -9.83
N TRP A 40 17.26 2.88 -9.30
CA TRP A 40 16.72 2.94 -7.94
C TRP A 40 15.57 1.93 -7.79
N PHE A 41 14.67 1.87 -8.77
CA PHE A 41 13.54 0.96 -8.74
C PHE A 41 14.00 -0.50 -8.71
N HIS A 42 14.93 -0.87 -9.59
CA HIS A 42 15.50 -2.23 -9.61
C HIS A 42 16.12 -2.63 -8.26
N GLN A 43 16.83 -1.71 -7.60
CA GLN A 43 17.47 -1.95 -6.30
C GLN A 43 16.45 -2.06 -5.15
N ASN A 44 15.34 -1.34 -5.22
CA ASN A 44 14.35 -1.26 -4.15
C ASN A 44 13.11 -2.14 -4.39
N TYR A 45 12.98 -2.73 -5.56
CA TYR A 45 11.82 -3.52 -5.99
C TYR A 45 11.43 -4.61 -4.98
N GLY A 46 12.42 -5.38 -4.51
CA GLY A 46 12.18 -6.44 -3.54
C GLY A 46 11.59 -5.92 -2.22
N ASN A 47 12.05 -4.76 -1.75
CA ASN A 47 11.49 -4.14 -0.56
C ASN A 47 10.05 -3.67 -0.81
N ILE A 48 9.82 -2.92 -1.90
CA ILE A 48 8.50 -2.39 -2.26
C ILE A 48 7.48 -3.53 -2.38
N LEU A 49 7.82 -4.60 -3.10
CA LEU A 49 6.96 -5.78 -3.23
C LEU A 49 6.68 -6.44 -1.87
N GLY A 50 7.69 -6.54 -1.02
CA GLY A 50 7.55 -7.08 0.33
C GLY A 50 6.59 -6.26 1.20
N VAL A 51 6.70 -4.93 1.16
CA VAL A 51 5.82 -4.01 1.89
C VAL A 51 4.39 -4.11 1.38
N SER A 52 4.20 -4.10 0.06
CA SER A 52 2.87 -4.24 -0.56
C SER A 52 2.19 -5.55 -0.16
N LYS A 53 2.89 -6.69 -0.21
CA LYS A 53 2.36 -7.99 0.25
C LYS A 53 1.92 -7.96 1.71
N ARG A 54 2.71 -7.34 2.60
CA ARG A 54 2.33 -7.20 4.01
C ARG A 54 1.08 -6.33 4.15
N LEU A 55 1.04 -5.19 3.47
CA LEU A 55 -0.11 -4.28 3.48
C LEU A 55 -1.40 -5.03 3.10
N PHE A 56 -1.42 -5.71 1.95
CA PHE A 56 -2.60 -6.45 1.50
C PHE A 56 -2.99 -7.56 2.49
N ALA A 57 -2.02 -8.35 2.97
CA ALA A 57 -2.29 -9.38 3.98
C ALA A 57 -2.92 -8.82 5.27
N ARG A 58 -2.59 -7.58 5.67
CA ARG A 58 -3.23 -6.91 6.81
C ARG A 58 -4.63 -6.41 6.48
N LEU A 59 -4.81 -5.79 5.31
CA LEU A 59 -6.11 -5.30 4.85
C LEU A 59 -7.12 -6.45 4.74
N HIS A 60 -6.71 -7.62 4.26
CA HIS A 60 -7.53 -8.85 4.25
C HIS A 60 -8.00 -9.30 5.63
N LYS A 61 -7.15 -9.14 6.65
CA LYS A 61 -7.51 -9.44 8.04
C LYS A 61 -8.40 -8.37 8.67
N VAL A 62 -8.41 -7.15 8.14
CA VAL A 62 -9.34 -6.09 8.55
C VAL A 62 -10.70 -6.32 7.87
N PHE A 63 -10.71 -6.55 6.57
CA PHE A 63 -11.90 -6.77 5.74
C PHE A 63 -12.22 -8.27 5.62
N THR A 64 -12.54 -8.91 6.74
CA THR A 64 -12.75 -10.37 6.78
C THR A 64 -14.04 -10.83 6.11
N GLN A 65 -15.07 -9.96 6.07
CA GLN A 65 -16.35 -10.27 5.43
C GLN A 65 -16.29 -9.98 3.93
N SER A 66 -16.90 -10.87 3.14
CA SER A 66 -17.16 -10.63 1.72
C SER A 66 -17.99 -9.36 1.54
N GLY A 67 -17.57 -8.50 0.62
CA GLY A 67 -18.23 -7.23 0.30
C GLY A 67 -17.34 -6.37 -0.58
N ALA A 68 -17.90 -5.27 -1.10
CA ALA A 68 -17.24 -4.42 -2.10
C ALA A 68 -15.80 -3.99 -1.73
N LEU A 69 -15.55 -3.70 -0.44
CA LEU A 69 -14.20 -3.31 0.01
C LEU A 69 -13.19 -4.47 -0.07
N ARG A 70 -13.63 -5.68 0.27
CA ARG A 70 -12.77 -6.87 0.18
C ARG A 70 -12.46 -7.20 -1.27
N GLU A 71 -13.44 -7.09 -2.16
CA GLU A 71 -13.25 -7.29 -3.60
C GLU A 71 -12.29 -6.25 -4.20
N VAL A 72 -12.37 -5.00 -3.76
CA VAL A 72 -11.42 -3.94 -4.14
C VAL A 72 -10.01 -4.29 -3.66
N VAL A 73 -9.83 -4.72 -2.41
CA VAL A 73 -8.52 -5.12 -1.87
C VAL A 73 -7.95 -6.33 -2.63
N GLU A 74 -8.77 -7.34 -2.92
CA GLU A 74 -8.40 -8.51 -3.72
C GLU A 74 -7.96 -8.12 -5.13
N THR A 75 -8.74 -7.28 -5.81
CA THR A 75 -8.42 -6.80 -7.16
C THR A 75 -7.12 -6.01 -7.18
N MET A 76 -6.92 -5.11 -6.21
CA MET A 76 -5.70 -4.31 -6.12
C MET A 76 -4.47 -5.17 -5.77
N GLU A 77 -4.62 -6.19 -4.92
CA GLU A 77 -3.52 -7.12 -4.64
C GLU A 77 -3.10 -7.87 -5.89
N ILE A 78 -4.07 -8.40 -6.64
CA ILE A 78 -3.81 -9.09 -7.91
C ILE A 78 -3.03 -8.14 -8.83
N GLU A 79 -3.54 -6.95 -9.12
CA GLU A 79 -2.85 -6.02 -10.04
C GLU A 79 -1.44 -5.61 -9.56
N VAL A 80 -1.31 -5.19 -8.29
CA VAL A 80 -0.06 -4.63 -7.76
C VAL A 80 1.01 -5.69 -7.51
N VAL A 81 0.61 -6.86 -7.02
CA VAL A 81 1.53 -7.90 -6.52
C VAL A 81 1.68 -9.05 -7.53
N GLU A 82 0.59 -9.51 -8.11
CA GLU A 82 0.57 -10.69 -8.99
C GLU A 82 0.66 -10.34 -10.48
N GLY A 83 -0.02 -9.27 -10.88
CA GLY A 83 -0.19 -8.77 -12.25
C GLY A 83 1.01 -7.98 -12.75
N GLY A 84 2.06 -7.85 -11.94
CA GLY A 84 3.31 -7.24 -12.38
C GLY A 84 3.25 -5.72 -12.53
N LEU A 85 2.25 -5.03 -11.98
CA LEU A 85 2.15 -3.57 -12.09
C LEU A 85 3.38 -2.85 -11.48
N LEU A 86 4.00 -3.41 -10.44
CA LEU A 86 5.31 -2.98 -9.97
C LEU A 86 6.43 -3.32 -10.99
N ARG A 87 6.36 -4.47 -11.64
CA ARG A 87 7.36 -4.92 -12.63
C ARG A 87 7.34 -4.06 -13.91
N ASP A 88 6.15 -3.62 -14.30
CA ASP A 88 5.89 -2.87 -15.54
C ASP A 88 6.00 -1.36 -15.33
N TYR A 89 6.29 -0.93 -14.08
CA TYR A 89 6.30 0.46 -13.64
C TYR A 89 7.39 1.36 -14.26
N LEU A 90 8.32 0.78 -15.04
CA LEU A 90 9.29 1.55 -15.82
C LEU A 90 8.64 2.36 -16.96
N GLU A 91 7.45 1.96 -17.42
CA GLU A 91 6.74 2.65 -18.53
C GLU A 91 5.62 3.61 -18.07
N VAL A 92 5.02 3.41 -16.89
CA VAL A 92 3.73 4.06 -16.54
C VAL A 92 3.82 5.15 -15.45
N GLY A 93 4.95 5.30 -14.76
CA GLY A 93 5.33 6.60 -14.16
C GLY A 93 4.78 6.91 -12.77
N SER A 94 5.66 7.47 -11.94
CA SER A 94 5.53 7.81 -10.50
C SER A 94 4.24 8.51 -10.05
N SER A 95 3.50 9.11 -10.98
CA SER A 95 2.21 9.78 -10.73
C SER A 95 1.10 8.79 -10.35
N ASP A 96 1.08 7.60 -10.95
CA ASP A 96 0.01 6.63 -10.73
C ASP A 96 0.13 5.93 -9.37
N LEU A 97 1.35 5.60 -8.94
CA LEU A 97 1.64 5.05 -7.61
C LEU A 97 1.32 6.06 -6.51
N LYS A 98 1.60 7.35 -6.76
CA LYS A 98 1.19 8.41 -5.84
C LYS A 98 -0.34 8.46 -5.69
N GLY A 99 -1.08 8.37 -6.80
CA GLY A 99 -2.54 8.29 -6.78
C GLY A 99 -3.04 7.07 -6.00
N LEU A 100 -2.45 5.90 -6.26
CA LEU A 100 -2.82 4.65 -5.60
C LEU A 100 -2.59 4.69 -4.07
N ILE A 101 -1.42 5.19 -3.65
CA ILE A 101 -1.11 5.35 -2.22
C ILE A 101 -2.09 6.34 -1.56
N GLN A 102 -2.49 7.40 -2.27
CA GLN A 102 -3.47 8.35 -1.74
C GLN A 102 -4.85 7.69 -1.56
N VAL A 103 -5.32 6.91 -2.53
CA VAL A 103 -6.58 6.14 -2.41
C VAL A 103 -6.53 5.19 -1.20
N PHE A 104 -5.42 4.47 -1.01
CA PHE A 104 -5.28 3.60 0.16
C PHE A 104 -5.28 4.38 1.48
N LYS A 105 -4.62 5.54 1.54
CA LYS A 105 -4.65 6.41 2.73
C LYS A 105 -6.07 6.88 3.03
N ASP A 106 -6.79 7.35 2.03
CA ASP A 106 -8.16 7.85 2.20
C ASP A 106 -9.10 6.74 2.66
N LEU A 107 -8.89 5.52 2.17
CA LEU A 107 -9.63 4.34 2.59
C LEU A 107 -9.30 3.97 4.05
N VAL A 108 -8.03 3.89 4.42
CA VAL A 108 -7.62 3.58 5.81
C VAL A 108 -8.06 4.67 6.80
N LEU A 109 -8.04 5.94 6.42
CA LEU A 109 -8.49 7.05 7.26
C LEU A 109 -10.00 7.00 7.53
N GLN A 110 -10.81 6.57 6.56
CA GLN A 110 -12.26 6.40 6.75
C GLN A 110 -12.61 5.31 7.77
N TYR A 111 -11.76 4.28 7.93
CA TYR A 111 -11.97 3.18 8.87
C TYR A 111 -11.13 3.30 10.14
N SER A 112 -10.28 4.32 10.24
CA SER A 112 -9.54 4.62 11.46
C SER A 112 -10.51 5.22 12.49
N PRO A 113 -10.53 4.71 13.74
CA PRO A 113 -11.36 5.30 14.77
C PRO A 113 -10.93 6.76 14.96
N SER A 114 -11.89 7.68 14.80
CA SER A 114 -11.71 9.06 15.28
C SER A 114 -11.23 9.00 16.73
N PRO A 115 -10.18 9.75 17.12
CA PRO A 115 -9.89 9.91 18.53
C PRO A 115 -11.12 10.56 19.15
N SER A 116 -11.95 9.76 19.82
CA SER A 116 -13.07 10.28 20.60
C SER A 116 -12.44 11.16 21.66
N ILE A 117 -12.59 12.48 21.49
CA ILE A 117 -12.35 13.44 22.56
C ILE A 117 -13.39 13.09 23.62
N ALA A 118 -12.91 12.42 24.67
CA ALA A 118 -13.60 12.29 25.94
C ALA A 118 -13.18 13.46 26.84
#